data_AF-A0A351ZYH9-F1
#
_entry.id   AF-A0A351ZYH9-F1
#
_cell.length_a   1.000
_cell.length_b   1.000
_cell.length_c   1.000
_cell.angle_alpha   90.00
_cell.angle_beta   90.00
_cell.angle_gamma   90.00
#
_symmetry.space_group_name_H-M   'P 1'
#
loop_
_entity.id
_entity.type
_entity.pdbx_description
1 polymer ?
#
loop_
_entity_poly.entity_id
_entity_poly.type
_entity_poly.pdbx_seq_one_letter_code
_entity_poly.pdbx_strand_id
1 'polypeptide(L)'
;MKALARISLFIMTALTSICSMLAQEMVVSEYYNIQDVNSEWTELVVVADNLNAVGWILTDANTGQVTRQGGPQFRDIPLWRNLRAGTIIVLWHRNIPAGYVQDADPADGYLELSSRDPNFFTTYYFAAPSDNADLNIADAGDVLQILKSDFSHVHALGHNKPTGAAYNAI
;
A
#
# COMPACT_ATOMS: atom_id res chain seq x y z
N MET A 1 -14.32 36.82 -34.59
CA MET A 1 -14.89 35.58 -34.01
C MET A 1 -13.96 34.36 -34.11
N LYS A 2 -13.37 34.03 -35.28
CA LYS A 2 -12.49 32.84 -35.42
C LYS A 2 -11.19 32.89 -34.59
N ALA A 3 -10.60 34.08 -34.40
CA ALA A 3 -9.38 34.24 -33.60
C ALA A 3 -9.61 34.04 -32.10
N LEU A 4 -10.71 34.60 -31.55
CA LEU A 4 -11.09 34.39 -30.15
C LEU A 4 -11.32 32.91 -29.84
N ALA A 5 -12.03 32.18 -30.71
CA ALA A 5 -12.30 30.75 -30.53
C ALA A 5 -11.01 29.90 -30.52
N ARG A 6 -9.99 30.27 -31.31
CA ARG A 6 -8.69 29.58 -31.34
C ARG A 6 -7.89 29.84 -30.06
N ILE A 7 -7.92 31.07 -29.55
CA ILE A 7 -7.26 31.43 -28.29
C ILE A 7 -7.92 30.71 -27.11
N SER A 8 -9.25 30.69 -27.06
CA SER A 8 -10.00 29.97 -26.02
C SER A 8 -9.71 28.46 -26.04
N LEU A 9 -9.66 27.85 -27.23
CA LEU A 9 -9.30 26.42 -27.36
C LEU A 9 -7.86 26.15 -26.90
N PHE A 10 -6.91 27.02 -27.23
CA PHE A 10 -5.51 26.88 -26.82
C PHE A 10 -5.35 27.00 -25.29
N ILE A 11 -6.03 27.96 -24.66
CA ILE A 11 -6.04 28.14 -23.20
C ILE A 11 -6.66 26.92 -22.52
N MET A 12 -7.77 26.40 -23.04
CA MET A 12 -8.45 25.24 -22.47
C MET A 12 -7.59 23.97 -22.55
N THR A 13 -6.86 23.77 -23.66
CA THR A 13 -5.93 22.64 -23.84
C THR A 13 -4.69 22.76 -22.93
N ALA A 14 -4.20 23.98 -22.71
CA ALA A 14 -3.10 24.25 -21.79
C ALA A 14 -3.52 24.02 -20.32
N LEU A 15 -4.72 24.46 -19.92
CA LEU A 15 -5.23 24.22 -18.56
C LEU A 15 -5.43 22.72 -18.27
N THR A 16 -5.91 21.94 -19.23
CA THR A 16 -6.09 20.48 -19.04
C THR A 16 -4.76 19.73 -18.94
N SER A 17 -3.67 20.26 -19.51
CA SER A 17 -2.34 19.62 -19.49
C SER A 17 -1.57 19.86 -18.19
N ILE A 18 -2.00 20.85 -17.38
CA ILE A 18 -1.37 21.20 -16.09
C ILE A 18 -2.02 20.44 -14.92
N CYS A 19 -3.22 19.89 -15.13
CA CYS A 19 -3.81 18.92 -14.21
C CYS A 19 -3.07 17.59 -14.35
N SER A 20 -1.87 17.49 -13.79
CA SER A 20 -1.26 16.20 -13.49
C SER A 20 -2.25 15.41 -12.64
N MET A 21 -2.85 14.36 -13.21
CA MET A 21 -3.59 13.40 -12.42
C MET A 21 -2.59 12.84 -11.41
N LEU A 22 -2.78 13.13 -10.12
CA LEU A 22 -1.98 12.53 -9.06
C LEU A 22 -2.39 11.06 -8.98
N ALA A 23 -1.72 10.22 -9.76
CA ALA A 23 -1.80 8.77 -9.59
C ALA A 23 -1.30 8.43 -8.18
N GLN A 24 -1.89 7.40 -7.58
CA GLN A 24 -1.39 6.86 -6.31
C GLN A 24 0.06 6.44 -6.51
N GLU A 25 0.97 6.92 -5.65
CA GLU A 25 2.41 6.70 -5.78
C GLU A 25 2.81 5.23 -5.55
N MET A 26 1.98 4.49 -4.82
CA MET A 26 2.07 3.05 -4.59
C MET A 26 0.65 2.52 -4.42
N VAL A 27 0.37 1.33 -4.95
CA VAL A 27 -0.96 0.71 -4.86
C VAL A 27 -0.86 -0.67 -4.23
N VAL A 28 -1.95 -1.09 -3.58
CA VAL A 28 -2.20 -2.49 -3.24
C VAL A 28 -2.77 -3.14 -4.48
N SER A 29 -2.00 -4.00 -5.14
CA SER A 29 -2.37 -4.66 -6.40
C SER A 29 -3.28 -5.85 -6.12
N GLU A 30 -2.86 -6.70 -5.18
CA GLU A 30 -3.61 -7.86 -4.73
C GLU A 30 -3.23 -8.24 -3.30
N TYR A 31 -4.03 -9.10 -2.69
CA TYR A 31 -3.72 -9.74 -1.43
C TYR A 31 -4.28 -11.16 -1.43
N TYR A 32 -3.60 -12.04 -0.69
CA TYR A 32 -3.99 -13.42 -0.54
C TYR A 32 -4.46 -13.70 0.88
N ASN A 33 -5.76 -13.92 1.01
CA ASN A 33 -6.42 -14.33 2.25
C ASN A 33 -6.49 -15.86 2.30
N ILE A 34 -6.02 -16.45 3.40
CA ILE A 34 -6.07 -17.89 3.63
C ILE A 34 -6.23 -18.18 5.12
N GLN A 35 -6.86 -19.31 5.45
CA GLN A 35 -7.14 -19.71 6.84
C GLN A 35 -5.88 -19.80 7.72
N ASP A 36 -4.73 -20.18 7.16
CA ASP A 36 -3.45 -20.10 7.86
C ASP A 36 -2.83 -18.71 7.67
N VAL A 37 -3.05 -17.83 8.63
CA VAL A 37 -2.55 -16.44 8.65
C VAL A 37 -1.04 -16.31 8.44
N ASN A 38 -0.26 -17.39 8.59
CA ASN A 38 1.18 -17.38 8.29
C ASN A 38 1.48 -17.37 6.78
N SER A 39 0.50 -17.72 5.96
CA SER A 39 0.61 -17.79 4.50
C SER A 39 -0.11 -16.62 3.81
N GLU A 40 -0.54 -15.62 4.56
CA GLU A 40 -1.09 -14.38 4.01
C GLU A 40 0.01 -13.46 3.50
N TRP A 41 -0.27 -12.79 2.38
CA TRP A 41 0.62 -11.82 1.79
C TRP A 41 -0.15 -10.73 1.04
N THR A 42 0.53 -9.62 0.81
CA THR A 42 0.02 -8.49 0.01
C THR A 42 1.06 -8.10 -1.04
N GLU A 43 0.61 -7.87 -2.26
CA GLU A 43 1.43 -7.28 -3.32
C GLU A 43 1.20 -5.77 -3.38
N LEU A 44 2.30 -5.02 -3.32
CA LEU A 44 2.34 -3.60 -3.57
C LEU A 44 3.02 -3.35 -4.91
N VAL A 45 2.52 -2.39 -5.68
CA VAL A 45 3.16 -1.93 -6.91
C VAL A 45 3.52 -0.46 -6.75
N VAL A 46 4.80 -0.14 -6.91
CA VAL A 46 5.31 1.23 -6.91
C VAL A 46 4.98 1.86 -8.26
N VAL A 47 4.29 3.01 -8.24
CA VAL A 47 3.88 3.72 -9.46
C VAL A 47 4.75 4.96 -9.69
N ALA A 48 5.12 5.65 -8.62
CA ALA A 48 5.98 6.82 -8.69
C ALA A 48 7.46 6.43 -8.75
N ASP A 49 8.22 7.11 -9.62
CA ASP A 49 9.66 6.91 -9.70
C ASP A 49 10.39 7.72 -8.63
N ASN A 50 11.54 7.21 -8.18
CA ASN A 50 12.33 7.76 -7.09
C ASN A 50 11.50 8.02 -5.81
N LEU A 51 10.59 7.10 -5.49
CA LEU A 51 9.69 7.20 -4.36
C LEU A 51 10.45 6.96 -3.04
N ASN A 52 10.28 7.88 -2.10
CA ASN A 52 10.70 7.70 -0.72
C ASN A 52 9.51 7.24 0.13
N ALA A 53 9.51 5.95 0.46
CA ALA A 53 8.48 5.29 1.27
C ALA A 53 8.88 5.17 2.76
N VAL A 54 9.96 5.82 3.20
CA VAL A 54 10.37 5.77 4.62
C VAL A 54 9.24 6.24 5.53
N GLY A 55 8.94 5.44 6.54
CA GLY A 55 7.89 5.71 7.52
C GLY A 55 6.47 5.45 7.02
N TRP A 56 6.27 5.03 5.77
CA TRP A 56 4.97 4.60 5.26
C TRP A 56 4.53 3.32 5.97
N ILE A 57 3.23 3.09 6.02
CA ILE A 57 2.62 2.01 6.78
C ILE A 57 1.67 1.25 5.84
N LEU A 58 1.84 -0.06 5.74
CA LEU A 58 0.76 -0.95 5.29
C LEU A 58 -0.03 -1.36 6.53
N THR A 59 -1.35 -1.24 6.46
CA THR A 59 -2.27 -1.53 7.55
C THR A 59 -3.53 -2.17 6.99
N ASP A 60 -4.26 -2.86 7.85
CA ASP A 60 -5.54 -3.47 7.59
C ASP A 60 -6.63 -2.92 8.53
N ALA A 61 -7.86 -3.36 8.34
CA ALA A 61 -8.96 -3.08 9.26
C ALA A 61 -9.59 -4.38 9.69
N ASN A 62 -10.06 -4.45 10.93
CA ASN A 62 -10.73 -5.65 11.43
C ASN A 62 -11.92 -6.09 10.55
N THR A 63 -12.48 -7.27 10.80
CA THR A 63 -13.59 -7.84 10.02
C THR A 63 -14.77 -6.89 9.76
N GLY A 64 -15.10 -6.03 10.73
CA GLY A 64 -16.16 -5.03 10.60
C GLY A 64 -15.76 -3.75 9.87
N GLN A 65 -14.48 -3.63 9.49
CA GLN A 65 -13.82 -2.47 8.89
C GLN A 65 -13.98 -1.19 9.73
N VAL A 66 -14.06 -1.33 11.05
CA VAL A 66 -14.29 -0.23 12.00
C VAL A 66 -13.05 0.14 12.78
N THR A 67 -12.15 -0.82 12.99
CA THR A 67 -10.94 -0.64 13.79
C THR A 67 -9.74 -0.94 12.93
N ARG A 68 -8.95 0.09 12.64
CA ARG A 68 -7.66 -0.04 11.98
C ARG A 68 -6.71 -0.85 12.87
N GLN A 69 -6.06 -1.84 12.27
CA GLN A 69 -5.06 -2.69 12.92
C GLN A 69 -3.65 -2.14 12.65
N GLY A 70 -2.63 -2.74 13.24
CA GLY A 70 -1.24 -2.34 12.99
C GLY A 70 -0.72 -2.87 11.65
N GLY A 71 0.60 -2.83 11.50
CA GLY A 71 1.25 -3.41 10.33
C GLY A 71 2.69 -2.93 10.15
N PRO A 72 3.35 -3.35 9.07
CA PRO A 72 4.74 -3.00 8.82
C PRO A 72 4.88 -1.53 8.44
N GLN A 73 5.68 -0.81 9.23
CA GLN A 73 6.18 0.52 8.89
C GLN A 73 7.56 0.41 8.25
N PHE A 74 7.72 1.02 7.08
CA PHE A 74 8.94 1.03 6.30
C PHE A 74 10.04 1.77 7.09
N ARG A 75 11.16 1.11 7.36
CA ARG A 75 12.26 1.70 8.14
C ARG A 75 12.98 2.80 7.38
N ASP A 76 13.76 3.58 8.10
CA ASP A 76 14.69 4.51 7.47
C ASP A 76 15.97 3.79 7.01
N ILE A 77 15.91 3.17 5.83
CA ILE A 77 17.03 2.44 5.20
C ILE A 77 17.16 2.79 3.71
N PRO A 78 18.32 2.56 3.06
CA PRO A 78 18.53 2.90 1.65
C PRO A 78 17.50 2.30 0.69
N LEU A 79 17.05 1.06 0.95
CA LEU A 79 16.06 0.37 0.11
C LEU A 79 14.77 1.18 -0.09
N TRP A 80 14.27 1.83 0.96
CA TRP A 80 12.99 2.53 0.97
C TRP A 80 13.06 3.99 0.51
N ARG A 81 14.25 4.53 0.27
CA ARG A 81 14.43 5.96 -0.05
C ARG A 81 14.31 6.29 -1.54
N ASN A 82 14.54 5.31 -2.41
CA ASN A 82 14.57 5.51 -3.87
C ASN A 82 13.95 4.32 -4.61
N LEU A 83 12.68 4.04 -4.33
CA LEU A 83 11.93 3.00 -5.05
C LEU A 83 11.66 3.44 -6.48
N ARG A 84 11.92 2.55 -7.44
CA ARG A 84 11.71 2.81 -8.87
C ARG A 84 10.26 2.51 -9.25
N ALA A 85 9.71 3.29 -10.17
CA ALA A 85 8.40 2.96 -10.74
C ALA A 85 8.42 1.56 -11.37
N GLY A 86 7.36 0.79 -11.13
CA GLY A 86 7.24 -0.61 -11.55
C GLY A 86 7.82 -1.63 -10.57
N THR A 87 8.41 -1.20 -9.43
CA THR A 87 8.86 -2.16 -8.41
C THR A 87 7.66 -2.89 -7.81
N ILE A 88 7.69 -4.22 -7.83
CA ILE A 88 6.72 -5.11 -7.19
C ILE A 88 7.28 -5.49 -5.81
N ILE A 89 6.45 -5.39 -4.78
CA ILE A 89 6.82 -5.75 -3.41
C ILE A 89 5.79 -6.73 -2.89
N VAL A 90 6.15 -8.00 -2.78
CA VAL A 90 5.37 -9.02 -2.07
C VAL A 90 5.77 -8.98 -0.60
N LEU A 91 4.79 -8.78 0.26
CA LEU A 91 4.98 -8.69 1.69
C LEU A 91 4.20 -9.79 2.39
N TRP A 92 4.92 -10.78 2.92
CA TRP A 92 4.35 -11.79 3.79
C TRP A 92 3.95 -11.15 5.12
N HIS A 93 2.74 -11.43 5.58
CA HIS A 93 2.20 -10.83 6.81
C HIS A 93 2.90 -11.36 8.05
N ARG A 94 3.60 -12.49 7.93
CA ARG A 94 4.41 -13.15 8.97
C ARG A 94 5.82 -13.42 8.40
N ASN A 95 6.48 -14.46 8.90
CA ASN A 95 7.72 -14.94 8.32
C ASN A 95 7.45 -15.57 6.96
N ILE A 96 8.42 -15.48 6.04
CA ILE A 96 8.35 -16.14 4.74
C ILE A 96 8.21 -17.67 4.96
N PRO A 97 7.23 -18.34 4.32
CA PRO A 97 7.03 -19.78 4.49
C PRO A 97 8.23 -20.61 4.05
N ALA A 98 8.34 -21.83 4.60
CA ALA A 98 9.40 -22.75 4.22
C ALA A 98 9.34 -23.09 2.72
N GLY A 99 10.48 -22.99 2.03
CA GLY A 99 10.60 -23.22 0.58
C GLY A 99 10.64 -21.94 -0.24
N TYR A 100 10.35 -20.78 0.36
CA TYR A 100 10.54 -19.46 -0.23
C TYR A 100 11.79 -18.80 0.38
N VAL A 101 12.40 -17.88 -0.36
CA VAL A 101 13.61 -17.16 0.06
C VAL A 101 13.32 -15.68 0.02
N GLN A 102 13.72 -14.96 1.07
CA GLN A 102 13.60 -13.52 1.10
C GLN A 102 14.42 -12.89 -0.03
N ASP A 103 13.76 -12.06 -0.84
CA ASP A 103 14.40 -11.28 -1.89
C ASP A 103 14.36 -9.79 -1.52
N ALA A 104 15.55 -9.24 -1.31
CA ALA A 104 15.74 -7.85 -0.94
C ALA A 104 16.64 -7.10 -1.95
N ASP A 105 16.91 -7.68 -3.13
CA ASP A 105 17.68 -7.02 -4.17
C ASP A 105 16.76 -6.23 -5.12
N PRO A 106 16.73 -4.89 -5.04
CA PRO A 106 15.84 -4.09 -5.89
C PRO A 106 16.32 -3.99 -7.35
N ALA A 107 17.37 -4.71 -7.75
CA ALA A 107 17.98 -4.60 -9.08
C ALA A 107 17.04 -5.00 -10.22
N ASP A 108 16.20 -6.01 -10.00
CA ASP A 108 15.29 -6.59 -11.01
C ASP A 108 13.85 -6.04 -10.95
N GLY A 109 13.57 -5.17 -9.96
CA GLY A 109 12.25 -4.58 -9.77
C GLY A 109 11.28 -5.48 -8.98
N TYR A 110 11.76 -6.53 -8.33
CA TYR A 110 10.98 -7.39 -7.46
C TYR A 110 11.57 -7.42 -6.05
N LEU A 111 10.70 -7.47 -5.04
CA LEU A 111 11.07 -7.69 -3.64
C LEU A 111 10.06 -8.66 -3.04
N GLU A 112 10.53 -9.59 -2.23
CA GLU A 112 9.69 -10.53 -1.48
C GLU A 112 10.20 -10.61 -0.05
N LEU A 113 9.47 -9.98 0.88
CA LEU A 113 9.95 -9.73 2.24
C LEU A 113 8.98 -10.24 3.29
N SER A 114 9.51 -10.53 4.48
CA SER A 114 8.71 -10.68 5.69
C SER A 114 8.39 -9.31 6.30
N SER A 115 7.13 -9.04 6.62
CA SER A 115 6.71 -7.86 7.41
C SER A 115 7.33 -7.83 8.80
N ARG A 116 7.79 -8.98 9.31
CA ARG A 116 8.39 -9.16 10.63
C ARG A 116 9.92 -9.05 10.62
N ASP A 117 10.55 -8.88 9.45
CA ASP A 117 12.00 -8.69 9.41
C ASP A 117 12.38 -7.28 9.92
N PRO A 118 13.05 -7.18 11.08
CA PRO A 118 13.37 -5.90 11.70
C PRO A 118 14.44 -5.10 10.94
N ASN A 119 15.10 -5.70 9.94
CA ASN A 119 16.03 -4.97 9.08
C ASN A 119 15.28 -4.03 8.13
N PHE A 120 14.05 -4.39 7.74
CA PHE A 120 13.26 -3.67 6.75
C PHE A 120 12.09 -2.91 7.35
N PHE A 121 11.47 -3.45 8.40
CA PHE A 121 10.24 -2.92 8.97
C PHE A 121 10.31 -2.72 10.48
N THR A 122 9.50 -1.79 10.98
CA THR A 122 9.12 -1.70 12.39
C THR A 122 7.63 -1.98 12.48
N THR A 123 7.18 -2.81 13.42
CA THR A 123 5.73 -2.97 13.61
C THR A 123 5.14 -1.68 14.19
N TYR A 124 4.15 -1.13 13.50
CA TYR A 124 3.39 0.03 13.96
C TYR A 124 2.03 -0.40 14.49
N TYR A 125 1.62 0.17 15.63
CA TYR A 125 0.31 -0.08 16.23
C TYR A 125 -0.46 1.24 16.37
N PHE A 126 -1.69 1.31 15.82
CA PHE A 126 -2.57 2.47 15.96
C PHE A 126 -3.26 2.54 17.33
N ALA A 127 -3.30 1.42 18.05
CA ALA A 127 -3.78 1.30 19.41
C ALA A 127 -2.75 0.52 20.25
N ALA A 128 -3.01 0.35 21.56
CA ALA A 128 -2.15 -0.50 22.38
C ALA A 128 -2.06 -1.92 21.78
N PRO A 129 -0.89 -2.59 21.84
CA PRO A 129 -0.72 -3.91 21.27
C PRO A 129 -1.76 -4.89 21.82
N SER A 130 -2.37 -5.66 20.93
CA SER A 130 -3.23 -6.80 21.26
C SER A 130 -2.82 -7.96 20.37
N ASP A 131 -3.23 -9.19 20.70
CA ASP A 131 -2.88 -10.39 19.93
C ASP A 131 -3.33 -10.33 18.45
N ASN A 132 -4.21 -9.39 18.10
CA ASN A 132 -4.70 -9.13 16.74
C ASN A 132 -4.13 -7.86 16.10
N ALA A 133 -3.12 -7.23 16.69
CA ALA A 133 -2.64 -5.92 16.22
C ALA A 133 -1.63 -6.01 15.06
N ASP A 134 -1.29 -7.22 14.62
CA ASP A 134 -0.53 -7.45 13.39
C ASP A 134 -1.47 -7.50 12.18
N LEU A 135 -0.94 -7.22 10.99
CA LEU A 135 -1.64 -7.33 9.71
C LEU A 135 -2.29 -8.73 9.56
N ASN A 136 -3.62 -8.83 9.39
CA ASN A 136 -4.32 -10.13 9.32
C ASN A 136 -5.62 -10.01 8.53
N ILE A 137 -5.75 -10.74 7.42
CA ILE A 137 -6.87 -10.54 6.50
C ILE A 137 -8.11 -11.34 6.93
N ALA A 138 -9.15 -10.66 7.39
CA ALA A 138 -10.38 -11.36 7.79
C ALA A 138 -11.26 -11.79 6.59
N ASP A 139 -11.69 -13.06 6.55
CA ASP A 139 -12.55 -13.63 5.48
C ASP A 139 -13.89 -12.89 5.25
N ALA A 140 -14.49 -12.38 6.33
CA ALA A 140 -15.77 -11.68 6.23
C ALA A 140 -15.64 -10.21 5.83
N GLY A 141 -14.43 -9.66 5.79
CA GLY A 141 -14.19 -8.32 5.28
C GLY A 141 -12.89 -7.71 5.78
N ASP A 142 -12.22 -6.97 4.91
CA ASP A 142 -10.98 -6.28 5.22
C ASP A 142 -10.73 -5.09 4.29
N VAL A 143 -9.84 -4.19 4.69
CA VAL A 143 -9.31 -3.08 3.87
C VAL A 143 -7.81 -2.96 4.10
N LEU A 144 -7.02 -3.43 3.15
CA LEU A 144 -5.59 -3.14 3.11
C LEU A 144 -5.41 -1.70 2.64
N GLN A 145 -4.65 -0.93 3.40
CA GLN A 145 -4.46 0.50 3.18
C GLN A 145 -2.97 0.87 3.30
N ILE A 146 -2.51 1.71 2.38
CA ILE A 146 -1.20 2.34 2.42
C ILE A 146 -1.37 3.76 2.95
N LEU A 147 -0.60 4.09 3.98
CA LEU A 147 -0.53 5.42 4.57
C LEU A 147 0.90 5.95 4.47
N LYS A 148 1.04 7.24 4.18
CA LYS A 148 2.35 7.92 4.30
C LYS A 148 2.73 8.08 5.77
N SER A 149 3.95 8.55 6.02
CA SER A 149 4.45 8.84 7.37
C SER A 149 3.65 9.90 8.14
N ASP A 150 2.88 10.75 7.44
CA ASP A 150 1.98 11.75 8.03
C ASP A 150 0.52 11.25 8.15
N PHE A 151 0.30 9.96 7.93
CA PHE A 151 -1.01 9.29 7.90
C PHE A 151 -1.94 9.72 6.77
N SER A 152 -1.46 10.45 5.76
CA SER A 152 -2.22 10.69 4.55
C SER A 152 -2.42 9.38 3.78
N HIS A 153 -3.62 9.23 3.22
CA HIS A 153 -3.99 8.07 2.43
C HIS A 153 -3.24 8.06 1.09
N VAL A 154 -2.74 6.87 0.70
CA VAL A 154 -2.19 6.65 -0.64
C VAL A 154 -3.13 5.81 -1.49
N HIS A 155 -3.42 4.58 -1.05
CA HIS A 155 -4.28 3.64 -1.76
C HIS A 155 -4.87 2.61 -0.78
N ALA A 156 -6.01 2.01 -1.13
CA ALA A 156 -6.56 0.87 -0.42
C ALA A 156 -7.24 -0.12 -1.36
N LEU A 157 -7.20 -1.40 -0.97
CA LEU A 157 -7.93 -2.49 -1.62
C LEU A 157 -8.58 -3.33 -0.53
N GLY A 158 -9.86 -3.67 -0.68
CA GLY A 158 -10.60 -4.38 0.36
C GLY A 158 -11.75 -5.20 -0.20
N HIS A 159 -12.29 -6.06 0.65
CA HIS A 159 -13.51 -6.83 0.38
C HIS A 159 -14.40 -6.78 1.62
N ASN A 160 -15.68 -7.09 1.47
CA ASN A 160 -16.59 -7.20 2.61
C ASN A 160 -17.79 -8.09 2.30
N LYS A 161 -18.19 -8.91 3.28
CA LYS A 161 -19.21 -9.95 3.17
C LYS A 161 -20.13 -9.94 4.41
N PRO A 162 -21.31 -9.29 4.34
CA PRO A 162 -21.81 -8.41 3.27
C PRO A 162 -21.21 -7.00 3.37
N THR A 163 -21.09 -6.29 2.25
CA THR A 163 -20.50 -4.95 2.19
C THR A 163 -21.02 -3.99 3.28
N GLY A 164 -20.13 -3.52 4.15
CA GLY A 164 -20.37 -2.62 5.28
C GLY A 164 -19.99 -1.16 4.98
N ALA A 165 -20.12 -0.27 5.97
CA ALA A 165 -20.08 1.18 5.74
C ALA A 165 -18.70 1.75 5.35
N ALA A 166 -17.59 1.12 5.76
CA ALA A 166 -16.25 1.58 5.42
C ALA A 166 -15.92 1.39 3.93
N TYR A 167 -16.41 0.32 3.29
CA TYR A 167 -16.35 0.14 1.83
C TYR A 167 -16.95 1.33 1.06
N ASN A 168 -17.92 2.03 1.64
CA ASN A 168 -18.55 3.21 1.03
C ASN A 168 -17.80 4.52 1.33
N ALA A 169 -16.75 4.48 2.14
CA ALA A 169 -16.00 5.65 2.60
C ALA A 169 -14.54 5.68 2.09
N ILE A 170 -14.11 4.63 1.37
CA ILE A 170 -12.87 4.58 0.58
C ILE A 170 -13.13 5.22 -0.79
#